data_AF-A0A9W8ZG74-F1
#
_entry.id   AF-A0A9W8ZG74-F1
#
_cell.length_a   1.000
_cell.length_b   1.000
_cell.length_c   1.000
_cell.angle_alpha   90.00
_cell.angle_beta   90.00
_cell.angle_gamma   90.00
#
_symmetry.space_group_name_H-M   'P 1'
#
loop_
_entity.id
_entity.type
_entity.pdbx_description
1 polymer ?
#
loop_
_entity_poly.entity_id
_entity_poly.type
_entity_poly.pdbx_seq_one_letter_code
_entity_poly.pdbx_strand_id
1 'polypeptide(L)'
;MDPLSAGMFASIGSAFKFADVAVRIAEVGSENAVFVRTICVVRSDLEEVERLLSLETVRQKLDATPGKLPWIVNALHNTRYGLNEIGKWVERARVEQESTGSIKFDTRVRWVFSDHEKLVNRKTELSTCHQQLSNILGYLIGLEAQKSKQTASAKQRHRTEVKQYAFLTTLFAYAD
;
A
#
# COMPACT_ATOMS: atom_id res chain seq x y z
N MET A 1 22.07 7.29 0.30
CA MET A 1 20.85 7.99 -0.17
C MET A 1 19.72 7.01 -0.05
N ASP A 2 18.79 7.21 0.88
CA ASP A 2 17.63 6.32 1.00
C ASP A 2 16.79 6.43 -0.28
N PRO A 3 16.53 5.33 -1.01
CA PRO A 3 15.76 5.34 -2.26
C PRO A 3 14.27 5.72 -2.07
N LEU A 4 13.88 6.00 -0.81
CA LEU A 4 12.56 6.42 -0.35
C LEU A 4 12.58 7.81 0.32
N SER A 5 13.68 8.57 0.17
CA SER A 5 13.82 9.92 0.73
C SER A 5 12.62 10.81 0.38
N ALA A 6 12.08 11.50 1.40
CA ALA A 6 10.92 12.38 1.29
C ALA A 6 11.08 13.48 0.22
N GLY A 7 12.32 13.89 -0.09
CA GLY A 7 12.60 14.91 -1.11
C GLY A 7 12.42 14.43 -2.55
N MET A 8 12.53 13.12 -2.83
CA MET A 8 12.38 12.58 -4.19
C MET A 8 10.93 12.56 -4.67
N PHE A 9 9.99 12.50 -3.73
CA PHE A 9 8.57 12.32 -3.98
C PHE A 9 7.72 13.47 -3.44
N ALA A 10 8.25 14.69 -3.52
CA ALA A 10 7.64 15.89 -2.95
C ALA A 10 6.22 16.19 -3.46
N SER A 11 5.83 15.67 -4.64
CA SER A 11 4.53 15.96 -5.25
C SER A 11 3.46 14.90 -4.99
N ILE A 12 3.75 13.80 -4.27
CA ILE A 12 2.73 12.77 -3.97
C ILE A 12 1.52 13.38 -3.26
N GLY A 13 1.74 14.30 -2.31
CA GLY A 13 0.67 14.99 -1.60
C GLY A 13 -0.28 15.74 -2.54
N SER A 14 0.22 16.26 -3.66
CA SER A 14 -0.60 16.92 -4.68
C SER A 14 -1.47 15.92 -5.46
N ALA A 15 -0.97 14.71 -5.74
CA ALA A 15 -1.78 13.66 -6.35
C ALA A 15 -2.93 13.22 -5.44
N PHE A 16 -2.66 13.16 -4.14
CA PHE A 16 -3.66 12.83 -3.14
C PHE A 16 -4.72 13.92 -3.00
N LYS A 17 -4.29 15.18 -2.87
CA LYS A 17 -5.19 16.34 -2.85
C LYS A 17 -6.01 16.45 -4.13
N PHE A 18 -5.41 16.13 -5.28
CA PHE A 18 -6.10 16.04 -6.56
C PHE A 18 -7.27 15.06 -6.50
N ALA A 19 -7.04 13.83 -6.02
CA ALA A 19 -8.11 12.85 -5.88
C ALA A 19 -9.21 13.33 -4.93
N ASP A 20 -8.83 13.88 -3.77
CA ASP A 20 -9.79 14.36 -2.76
C ASP A 20 -10.66 15.51 -3.28
N VAL A 21 -10.10 16.40 -4.12
CA VAL A 21 -10.84 17.47 -4.77
C VAL A 21 -11.68 16.94 -5.92
N ALA A 22 -11.15 16.04 -6.75
CA ALA A 22 -11.86 15.46 -7.88
C ALA A 22 -13.13 14.73 -7.44
N VAL A 23 -13.12 14.01 -6.31
CA VAL A 23 -14.33 13.38 -5.74
C VAL A 23 -15.44 14.39 -5.43
N ARG A 24 -15.09 15.63 -5.09
CA ARG A 24 -16.05 16.69 -4.75
C ARG A 24 -16.60 17.44 -5.96
N ILE A 25 -15.90 17.40 -7.09
CA ILE A 25 -16.31 18.08 -8.31
C ILE A 25 -17.24 17.12 -9.08
N ALA A 26 -18.52 17.46 -9.19
CA ALA A 26 -19.53 16.63 -9.86
C ALA A 26 -19.30 16.45 -11.39
N GLU A 27 -18.35 17.19 -11.96
CA GLU A 27 -18.02 17.19 -13.40
C GLU A 27 -16.95 16.13 -13.79
N VAL A 28 -16.71 15.14 -12.94
CA VAL A 28 -15.80 14.04 -13.27
C VAL A 28 -16.57 12.98 -14.06
N GLY A 29 -16.34 12.92 -15.37
CA GLY A 29 -16.89 11.87 -16.24
C GLY A 29 -16.59 10.45 -15.70
N SER A 30 -17.41 9.47 -16.07
CA SER A 30 -17.38 8.10 -15.50
C SER A 30 -15.99 7.45 -15.56
N GLU A 31 -15.22 7.70 -16.61
CA GLU A 31 -13.86 7.19 -16.77
C GLU A 31 -12.86 7.84 -15.80
N ASN A 32 -12.95 9.15 -15.63
CA ASN A 32 -12.10 9.90 -14.73
C ASN A 32 -12.38 9.53 -13.27
N ALA A 33 -13.62 9.16 -12.95
CA ALA A 33 -13.99 8.67 -11.63
C ALA A 33 -13.32 7.33 -11.31
N VAL A 34 -13.08 6.46 -12.31
CA VAL A 34 -12.29 5.23 -12.13
C VAL A 34 -10.85 5.60 -11.75
N PHE A 35 -10.23 6.52 -12.50
CA PHE A 35 -8.85 6.94 -12.22
C PHE A 35 -8.68 7.54 -10.82
N VAL A 36 -9.61 8.41 -10.40
CA VAL A 36 -9.62 9.00 -9.06
C VAL A 36 -9.74 7.92 -7.98
N ARG A 37 -10.64 6.95 -8.15
CA ARG A 37 -10.75 5.82 -7.22
C ARG A 37 -9.48 5.00 -7.15
N THR A 38 -8.80 4.76 -8.28
CA THR A 38 -7.52 4.05 -8.31
C THR A 38 -6.46 4.79 -7.48
N ILE A 39 -6.39 6.12 -7.54
CA ILE A 39 -5.47 6.90 -6.69
C ILE A 39 -5.76 6.69 -5.21
N CYS A 40 -7.03 6.71 -4.81
CA CYS A 40 -7.42 6.47 -3.42
C CYS A 40 -7.08 5.06 -2.96
N VAL A 41 -7.37 4.04 -3.78
CA VAL A 41 -7.03 2.63 -3.47
C VAL A 41 -5.52 2.47 -3.32
N VAL A 42 -4.73 2.99 -4.26
CA VAL A 42 -3.27 2.91 -4.18
C VAL A 42 -2.70 3.61 -2.93
N ARG A 43 -3.30 4.72 -2.49
CA ARG A 43 -2.93 5.38 -1.23
C ARG A 43 -3.12 4.42 -0.05
N SER A 44 -4.29 3.81 0.07
CA SER A 44 -4.59 2.85 1.14
C SER A 44 -3.71 1.60 1.07
N ASP A 45 -3.46 1.08 -0.14
CA ASP A 45 -2.58 -0.08 -0.34
C ASP A 45 -1.15 0.21 0.13
N LEU A 46 -0.61 1.40 -0.17
CA LEU A 46 0.71 1.83 0.30
C LEU A 46 0.78 1.90 1.84
N GLU A 47 -0.21 2.54 2.46
CA GLU A 47 -0.30 2.65 3.93
C GLU A 47 -0.34 1.27 4.59
N GLU A 48 -1.09 0.32 4.02
CA GLU A 48 -1.18 -1.04 4.55
C GLU A 48 0.11 -1.85 4.36
N VAL A 49 0.78 -1.71 3.20
CA VAL A 49 2.10 -2.33 3.00
C VAL A 49 3.11 -1.76 4.01
N GLU A 50 3.13 -0.45 4.24
CA GLU A 50 3.98 0.18 5.25
C GLU A 50 3.69 -0.35 6.66
N ARG A 51 2.40 -0.46 7.03
CA ARG A 51 1.98 -1.05 8.30
C ARG A 51 2.51 -2.47 8.44
N LEU A 52 2.32 -3.33 7.43
CA LEU A 52 2.77 -4.72 7.45
C LEU A 52 4.30 -4.84 7.54
N LEU A 53 5.03 -3.99 6.81
CA LEU A 53 6.49 -3.93 6.89
C LEU A 53 7.01 -3.36 8.21
N SER A 54 6.18 -2.64 8.98
CA SER A 54 6.55 -2.20 10.34
C SER A 54 6.48 -3.32 11.38
N LEU A 55 5.81 -4.44 11.06
CA LEU A 55 5.68 -5.57 11.97
C LEU A 55 6.98 -6.40 11.99
N GLU A 56 7.59 -6.48 13.16
CA GLU A 56 8.82 -7.25 13.39
C GLU A 56 8.70 -8.71 12.90
N THR A 57 7.56 -9.35 13.15
CA THR A 57 7.34 -10.74 12.72
C THR A 57 7.24 -10.92 11.21
N VAL A 58 6.84 -9.86 10.48
CA VAL A 58 6.85 -9.86 9.02
C VAL A 58 8.28 -9.66 8.52
N ARG A 59 9.03 -8.72 9.11
CA ARG A 59 10.45 -8.48 8.78
C ARG A 59 11.31 -9.73 8.92
N GLN A 60 11.23 -10.41 10.06
CA GLN A 60 11.99 -11.65 10.29
C GLN A 60 11.73 -12.73 9.24
N LYS A 61 10.49 -12.85 8.75
CA LYS A 61 10.13 -13.81 7.69
C LYS A 61 10.60 -13.39 6.31
N LEU A 62 10.59 -12.08 6.04
CA LEU A 62 11.16 -11.52 4.82
C LEU A 62 12.68 -11.71 4.77
N ASP A 63 13.36 -11.51 5.90
CA ASP A 63 14.81 -11.72 6.00
C ASP A 63 15.19 -13.19 5.78
N ALA A 64 14.31 -14.11 6.21
CA ALA A 64 14.44 -15.54 5.93
C ALA A 64 14.11 -15.94 4.47
N THR A 65 13.61 -15.01 3.64
CA THR A 65 13.24 -15.25 2.24
C THR A 65 14.00 -14.31 1.29
N PRO A 66 15.23 -14.68 0.89
CA PRO A 66 16.07 -13.84 0.03
C PRO A 66 15.36 -13.36 -1.25
N GLY A 67 15.60 -12.12 -1.64
CA GLY A 67 15.08 -11.53 -2.88
C GLY A 67 13.65 -10.98 -2.79
N LYS A 68 12.85 -11.31 -1.77
CA LYS A 68 11.49 -10.77 -1.61
C LYS A 68 11.47 -9.30 -1.18
N LEU A 69 12.37 -8.91 -0.28
CA LEU A 69 12.45 -7.52 0.18
C LEU A 69 12.82 -6.54 -0.96
N PRO A 70 13.85 -6.78 -1.80
CA PRO A 70 14.12 -5.94 -2.97
C PRO A 70 12.94 -5.81 -3.93
N TRP A 71 12.21 -6.91 -4.18
CA TRP A 71 11.02 -6.90 -5.03
C TRP A 71 9.92 -5.96 -4.47
N ILE A 72 9.66 -6.03 -3.16
CA ILE A 72 8.69 -5.16 -2.49
C ILE A 72 9.14 -3.70 -2.54
N VAL A 73 10.40 -3.42 -2.21
CA VAL A 73 10.95 -2.05 -2.23
C VAL A 73 10.85 -1.44 -3.63
N ASN A 74 11.14 -2.21 -4.67
CA ASN A 74 11.03 -1.73 -6.05
C ASN A 74 9.58 -1.39 -6.44
N ALA A 75 8.61 -2.21 -6.04
CA ALA A 75 7.20 -1.93 -6.31
C ALA A 75 6.70 -0.68 -5.55
N LEU A 76 7.13 -0.50 -4.30
CA LEU A 76 6.85 0.72 -3.53
C LEU A 76 7.45 1.95 -4.21
N HIS A 77 8.69 1.85 -4.69
CA HIS A 77 9.35 2.92 -5.41
C HIS A 77 8.60 3.28 -6.70
N ASN A 78 8.27 2.30 -7.54
CA ASN A 78 7.52 2.52 -8.78
C ASN A 78 6.15 3.15 -8.52
N THR A 79 5.44 2.69 -7.49
CA THR A 79 4.14 3.27 -7.12
C THR A 79 4.29 4.72 -6.70
N ARG A 80 5.25 5.02 -5.81
CA ARG A 80 5.52 6.40 -5.38
C ARG A 80 5.93 7.28 -6.55
N TYR A 81 6.71 6.74 -7.48
CA TYR A 81 7.08 7.44 -8.71
C TYR A 81 5.86 7.79 -9.56
N GLY A 82 4.98 6.82 -9.84
CA GLY A 82 3.75 7.06 -10.60
C GLY A 82 2.85 8.11 -9.95
N LEU A 83 2.66 8.04 -8.62
CA LEU A 83 1.92 9.06 -7.87
C LEU A 83 2.59 10.43 -7.91
N ASN A 84 3.92 10.49 -7.80
CA ASN A 84 4.67 11.73 -7.85
C ASN A 84 4.58 12.40 -9.23
N GLU A 85 4.60 11.62 -10.31
CA GLU A 85 4.41 12.15 -11.66
C GLU A 85 3.00 12.71 -11.88
N ILE A 86 1.97 12.05 -11.33
CA ILE A 86 0.60 12.60 -11.29
C ILE A 86 0.59 13.93 -10.53
N GLY A 87 1.24 13.97 -9.36
CA GLY A 87 1.33 15.16 -8.53
C GLY A 87 2.02 16.33 -9.24
N LYS A 88 3.17 16.09 -9.88
CA LYS A 88 3.89 17.09 -10.68
C LYS A 88 3.04 17.61 -11.82
N TRP A 89 2.21 16.76 -12.41
CA TRP A 89 1.32 17.19 -13.49
C TRP A 89 0.23 18.14 -12.99
N VAL A 90 -0.39 17.83 -11.85
CA VAL A 90 -1.33 18.72 -11.16
C VAL A 90 -0.68 20.05 -10.77
N GLU A 91 0.58 20.01 -10.31
CA GLU A 91 1.34 21.22 -9.97
C GLU A 91 1.81 22.01 -11.20
N ARG A 92 2.12 21.38 -12.34
CA ARG A 92 2.47 22.11 -13.57
C ARG A 92 1.30 22.93 -14.12
N ALA A 93 0.07 22.41 -14.00
CA ALA A 93 -1.15 23.18 -14.27
C ALA A 93 -1.26 24.45 -13.40
N ARG A 94 -0.47 24.56 -12.30
CA ARG A 94 -0.30 25.80 -11.51
C ARG A 94 0.70 26.77 -12.16
N VAL A 95 1.84 26.25 -12.62
CA VAL A 95 3.00 27.06 -13.06
C VAL A 95 2.82 27.65 -14.45
N GLU A 96 2.12 26.95 -15.34
CA GLU A 96 1.94 27.38 -16.73
C GLU A 96 1.13 28.69 -16.88
N GLN A 97 0.48 29.16 -15.80
CA GLN A 97 -0.44 30.31 -15.84
C GLN A 97 -0.49 31.19 -14.59
N GLU A 98 0.48 31.08 -13.67
CA GLU A 98 0.70 32.12 -12.64
C GLU A 98 1.01 33.51 -13.28
N SER A 99 1.29 33.58 -14.59
CA SER A 99 1.33 34.82 -15.39
C SER A 99 -0.03 35.53 -15.56
N THR A 100 -1.16 34.87 -15.21
CA THR A 100 -2.54 35.41 -15.36
C THR A 100 -3.30 35.61 -14.04
N GLY A 101 -2.66 35.35 -12.88
CA GLY A 101 -3.26 35.52 -11.55
C GLY A 101 -3.44 34.22 -10.75
N SER A 102 -4.06 34.31 -9.56
CA SER A 102 -4.26 33.15 -8.67
C SER A 102 -5.41 32.26 -9.14
N ILE A 103 -5.11 31.00 -9.50
CA ILE A 103 -6.10 30.02 -9.97
C ILE A 103 -6.47 29.06 -8.81
N LYS A 104 -7.78 28.87 -8.60
CA LYS A 104 -8.31 27.91 -7.62
C LYS A 104 -7.87 26.48 -7.97
N PHE A 105 -7.60 25.66 -6.95
CA PHE A 105 -7.17 24.26 -7.14
C PHE A 105 -8.18 23.44 -7.95
N ASP A 106 -9.47 23.64 -7.74
CA ASP A 106 -10.55 22.96 -8.46
C ASP A 106 -10.49 23.19 -9.98
N THR A 107 -10.13 24.41 -10.40
CA THR A 107 -9.94 24.73 -11.83
C THR A 107 -8.77 23.93 -12.42
N ARG A 108 -7.68 23.76 -11.67
CA ARG A 108 -6.54 22.92 -12.09
C ARG A 108 -6.95 21.46 -12.26
N VAL A 109 -7.77 20.94 -11.35
CA VAL A 109 -8.31 19.56 -11.43
C VAL A 109 -9.13 19.38 -12.72
N ARG A 110 -9.99 20.34 -13.08
CA ARG A 110 -10.76 20.27 -14.33
C ARG A 110 -9.86 20.26 -15.57
N TRP A 111 -8.81 21.05 -15.58
CA TRP A 111 -7.87 21.10 -16.71
C TRP A 111 -7.08 19.81 -16.87
N VAL A 112 -6.65 19.21 -15.77
CA VAL A 112 -6.01 17.89 -15.78
C VAL A 112 -6.92 16.85 -16.44
N PHE A 113 -8.23 16.91 -16.19
CA PHE A 113 -9.20 16.02 -16.86
C PHE A 113 -9.46 16.34 -18.34
N SER A 114 -9.11 17.54 -18.81
CA SER A 114 -9.25 17.93 -20.22
C SER A 114 -8.09 17.45 -21.12
N ASP A 115 -6.95 17.09 -20.55
CA ASP A 115 -5.77 16.54 -21.26
C ASP A 115 -5.81 14.99 -21.23
N HIS A 116 -6.61 14.43 -22.13
CA HIS A 116 -7.02 13.02 -22.14
C HIS A 116 -5.86 12.05 -22.45
N GLU A 117 -4.96 12.39 -23.37
CA GLU A 117 -3.87 11.51 -23.81
C GLU A 117 -2.87 11.22 -22.68
N LYS A 118 -2.47 12.25 -21.92
CA LYS A 118 -1.57 12.06 -20.77
C LYS A 118 -2.25 11.31 -19.63
N LEU A 119 -3.57 11.49 -19.47
CA LEU A 119 -4.35 10.81 -18.45
C LEU A 119 -4.40 9.29 -18.66
N VAL A 120 -4.52 8.83 -19.90
CA VAL A 120 -4.51 7.39 -20.25
C VAL A 120 -3.20 6.72 -19.85
N ASN A 121 -2.05 7.35 -20.12
CA ASN A 121 -0.74 6.79 -19.77
C ASN A 121 -0.56 6.68 -18.24
N ARG A 122 -0.93 7.73 -17.49
CA ARG A 122 -0.85 7.71 -16.02
C ARG A 122 -1.84 6.72 -15.40
N LYS A 123 -3.04 6.59 -15.96
CA LYS A 123 -4.04 5.60 -15.54
C LYS A 123 -3.52 4.18 -15.72
N THR A 124 -2.90 3.88 -16.86
CA THR A 124 -2.34 2.55 -17.17
C THR A 124 -1.19 2.20 -16.22
N GLU A 125 -0.26 3.12 -16.02
CA GLU A 125 0.85 2.95 -15.09
C GLU A 125 0.37 2.72 -13.66
N LEU A 126 -0.56 3.56 -13.18
CA LEU A 126 -1.09 3.45 -11.82
C LEU A 126 -1.89 2.15 -11.61
N SER A 127 -2.61 1.68 -12.62
CA SER A 127 -3.31 0.40 -12.59
C SER A 127 -2.32 -0.77 -12.47
N THR A 128 -1.19 -0.69 -13.17
CA THR A 128 -0.10 -1.67 -13.04
C THR A 128 0.50 -1.66 -11.64
N CYS A 129 0.72 -0.46 -11.07
CA CYS A 129 1.20 -0.31 -9.70
C CYS A 129 0.22 -0.90 -8.69
N HIS A 130 -1.08 -0.63 -8.82
CA HIS A 130 -2.12 -1.22 -7.98
C HIS A 130 -2.12 -2.75 -8.03
N GLN A 131 -1.99 -3.35 -9.22
CA GLN A 131 -1.90 -4.80 -9.34
C GLN A 131 -0.64 -5.37 -8.65
N GLN A 132 0.49 -4.69 -8.77
CA GLN A 132 1.72 -5.08 -8.08
C GLN A 132 1.56 -4.99 -6.55
N LEU A 133 0.94 -3.91 -6.04
CA LEU A 133 0.66 -3.76 -4.62
C LEU A 133 -0.32 -4.82 -4.10
N SER A 134 -1.37 -5.14 -4.86
CA SER A 134 -2.32 -6.21 -4.51
C SER A 134 -1.62 -7.55 -4.32
N ASN A 135 -0.66 -7.89 -5.20
CA ASN A 135 0.14 -9.11 -5.08
C ASN A 135 1.04 -9.09 -3.84
N ILE A 136 1.65 -7.94 -3.54
CA ILE A 136 2.49 -7.76 -2.34
C ILE A 136 1.65 -7.87 -1.07
N LEU A 137 0.50 -7.22 -1.01
CA LEU A 137 -0.43 -7.29 0.12
C LEU A 137 -0.86 -8.73 0.39
N GLY A 138 -1.26 -9.47 -0.65
CA GLY A 138 -1.60 -10.89 -0.51
C GLY A 138 -0.46 -11.72 0.11
N TYR A 139 0.79 -11.45 -0.31
CA TYR A 139 1.96 -12.11 0.26
C TYR A 139 2.21 -11.71 1.73
N LEU A 140 2.22 -10.41 2.04
CA LEU A 140 2.51 -9.89 3.38
C LEU A 140 1.43 -10.27 4.41
N ILE A 141 0.15 -10.23 4.04
CA ILE A 141 -0.97 -10.71 4.87
C ILE A 141 -0.79 -12.20 5.18
N GLY A 142 -0.34 -12.98 4.20
CA GLY A 142 0.00 -14.40 4.41
C GLY A 142 1.08 -14.60 5.48
N LEU A 143 2.11 -13.74 5.50
CA LEU A 143 3.16 -13.77 6.52
C LEU A 143 2.64 -13.38 7.91
N GLU A 144 1.75 -12.40 8.01
CA GLU A 144 1.10 -12.01 9.28
C GLU A 144 0.29 -13.18 9.86
N ALA A 145 -0.56 -13.82 9.04
CA ALA A 145 -1.45 -14.90 9.46
C ALA A 145 -0.73 -16.18 9.91
N GLN A 146 0.50 -16.44 9.45
CA GLN A 146 1.25 -17.62 9.88
C GLN A 146 1.62 -17.60 11.39
N LYS A 147 1.68 -16.41 12.03
CA LYS A 147 1.96 -16.28 13.47
C LYS A 147 0.82 -16.85 14.33
N SER A 148 -0.43 -16.62 13.93
CA SER A 148 -1.60 -17.13 14.68
C SER A 148 -1.65 -18.67 14.65
N LYS A 149 -1.24 -19.29 13.54
CA LYS A 149 -1.21 -20.75 13.42
C LYS A 149 -0.07 -21.42 14.20
N GLN A 150 1.14 -20.85 14.19
CA GLN A 150 2.28 -21.41 14.94
C GLN A 150 2.08 -21.30 16.46
N THR A 151 1.60 -20.17 16.95
CA THR A 151 1.32 -19.98 18.40
C THR A 151 0.17 -20.85 18.90
N ALA A 152 -0.89 -21.04 18.09
CA ALA A 152 -1.98 -21.95 18.41
C ALA A 152 -1.53 -23.42 18.44
N SER A 153 -0.72 -23.85 17.46
CA SER A 153 -0.16 -25.21 17.40
C SER A 153 0.78 -25.51 18.58
N ALA A 154 1.65 -24.56 18.94
CA ALA A 154 2.54 -24.69 20.09
C ALA A 154 1.78 -24.76 21.43
N LYS A 155 0.77 -23.92 21.64
CA LYS A 155 -0.12 -23.99 22.81
C LYS A 155 -0.89 -25.31 22.89
N GLN A 156 -1.36 -25.83 21.76
CA GLN A 156 -2.09 -27.10 21.70
C GLN A 156 -1.18 -28.29 22.06
N ARG A 157 0.06 -28.31 21.56
CA ARG A 157 1.05 -29.35 21.90
C ARG A 157 1.39 -29.35 23.38
N HIS A 158 1.73 -28.18 23.94
CA HIS A 158 2.03 -28.06 25.36
C HIS A 158 0.85 -28.48 26.26
N ARG A 159 -0.39 -28.11 25.90
CA ARG A 159 -1.60 -28.55 26.63
C ARG A 159 -1.81 -30.07 26.57
N THR A 160 -1.41 -30.71 25.47
CA THR A 160 -1.55 -32.15 25.29
C THR A 160 -0.49 -32.90 26.08
N GLU A 161 0.75 -32.43 26.08
CA GLU A 161 1.84 -32.97 26.91
C GLU A 161 1.53 -32.86 28.41
N VAL A 162 1.07 -31.70 28.87
CA VAL A 162 0.70 -31.52 30.29
C VAL A 162 -0.42 -32.47 30.71
N LYS A 163 -1.41 -32.71 29.85
CA LYS A 163 -2.48 -33.70 30.11
C LYS A 163 -1.96 -35.13 30.12
N GLN A 164 -1.03 -35.48 29.23
CA GLN A 164 -0.44 -36.80 29.16
C GLN A 164 0.41 -37.10 30.42
N TYR A 165 1.22 -36.13 30.87
CA TYR A 165 1.96 -36.24 32.14
C TYR A 165 1.01 -36.35 33.33
N ALA A 166 -0.04 -35.54 33.41
CA ALA A 166 -1.02 -35.62 34.51
C ALA A 166 -1.74 -36.98 34.54
N PHE A 167 -2.10 -37.54 33.38
CA PHE A 167 -2.72 -38.86 33.26
C PHE A 167 -1.79 -39.98 33.74
N LEU A 168 -0.52 -39.98 33.31
CA LEU A 168 0.47 -40.96 33.74
C LEU A 168 0.72 -40.88 35.26
N THR A 169 0.87 -39.67 35.80
CA THR A 169 1.10 -39.48 37.25
C THR A 169 -0.08 -39.99 38.08
N THR A 170 -1.31 -39.84 37.57
CA THR A 170 -2.52 -40.37 38.23
C THR A 170 -2.58 -41.89 38.15
N LEU A 171 -2.21 -42.51 37.02
CA LEU A 171 -2.19 -43.97 36.88
C LEU A 171 -1.18 -44.63 37.84
N PHE A 172 0.01 -44.04 38.00
CA PHE A 172 1.02 -44.57 38.91
C PHE A 172 0.64 -44.39 40.40
N ALA A 173 -0.16 -43.37 40.74
CA ALA A 173 -0.62 -43.14 42.11
C ALA A 173 -1.74 -44.09 42.58
N TYR A 174 -2.34 -44.88 41.68
CA TYR A 174 -3.42 -45.84 41.96
C TYR A 174 -2.98 -47.31 41.78
N ALA A 175 -1.69 -47.57 41.58
CA ALA A 175 -1.15 -48.90 41.32
C ALA A 175 -0.50 -49.60 42.55
N ASP A 176 -0.60 -48.99 43.74
CA ASP A 176 -0.23 -49.57 45.05
C ASP A 176 -1.50 -49.88 45.87
#